data_AF-A0A3C0T493-F1
#
_entry.id   AF-A0A3C0T493-F1
#
_cell.length_a   1.000
_cell.length_b   1.000
_cell.length_c   1.000
_cell.angle_alpha   90.00
_cell.angle_beta   90.00
_cell.angle_gamma   90.00
#
_symmetry.space_group_name_H-M   'P 1'
#
loop_
_entity.id
_entity.type
_entity.pdbx_description
1 polymer ?
#
loop_
_entity_poly.entity_id
_entity_poly.type
_entity_poly.pdbx_seq_one_letter_code
_entity_poly.pdbx_strand_id
1 'polypeptide(L)' 'MKKKVVVQLPRQANPQELRLRYAEELEALDSVAEIVEVDGSTEESFIEGAQDADALLTSWGINITRKIIE' A
#
# COMPACT_ATOMS: atom_id res chain seq x y z
N MET A 1 -3.38 -18.23 5.68
CA MET A 1 -2.35 -17.29 5.20
C MET A 1 -3.01 -15.92 5.11
N LYS A 2 -2.42 -14.88 5.71
CA LYS A 2 -2.98 -13.51 5.62
C LYS A 2 -2.77 -12.97 4.21
N LYS A 3 -3.69 -12.13 3.75
CA LYS A 3 -3.64 -11.46 2.45
C LYS A 3 -2.62 -10.32 2.49
N LYS A 4 -1.74 -10.21 1.50
CA LYS A 4 -0.82 -9.07 1.40
C LYS A 4 -1.57 -7.88 0.83
N VAL A 5 -1.75 -6.84 1.64
CA VAL A 5 -2.39 -5.58 1.23
C VAL A 5 -1.31 -4.54 1.08
N VAL A 6 -1.09 -4.06 -0.13
CA VAL A 6 -0.07 -3.04 -0.39
C VAL A 6 -0.69 -1.65 -0.29
N VAL A 7 -0.02 -0.78 0.46
CA VAL A 7 -0.36 0.65 0.54
C VAL A 7 0.66 1.50 -0.17
N GLN A 8 0.13 2.44 -0.98
CA GLN A 8 0.93 3.51 -1.57
C GLN A 8 0.63 4.82 -0.84
N LEU A 9 1.68 5.54 -0.46
CA LEU A 9 1.55 6.89 0.01
C LEU A 9 1.73 7.91 -1.13
N PRO A 10 1.07 9.07 -1.07
CA PRO A 10 1.67 10.26 -1.64
C PRO A 10 2.99 10.58 -0.92
N ARG A 11 3.94 11.19 -1.62
CA ARG A 11 5.21 11.70 -1.05
C ARG A 11 4.90 12.81 -0.04
N GLN A 12 4.66 12.45 1.22
CA GLN A 12 4.31 13.37 2.30
C GLN A 12 5.54 13.74 3.13
N ALA A 13 5.58 14.97 3.63
CA ALA A 13 6.71 15.53 4.36
C ALA A 13 6.99 14.83 5.71
N ASN A 14 6.08 13.96 6.17
CA ASN A 14 6.17 13.32 7.48
C ASN A 14 5.95 11.80 7.38
N PRO A 15 7.00 10.99 7.13
CA PRO A 15 6.91 9.54 6.91
C PRO A 15 6.61 8.73 8.18
N GLN A 16 6.27 9.39 9.30
CA GLN A 16 6.12 8.74 10.60
C GLN A 16 5.06 7.62 10.58
N GLU A 17 5.56 6.47 11.04
CA GLU A 17 5.06 5.10 11.15
C GLU A 17 3.70 4.77 10.52
N LEU A 18 3.71 3.83 9.57
CA LEU A 18 2.54 3.09 9.05
C LEU A 18 1.54 2.71 10.15
N ARG A 19 2.03 2.35 11.34
CA ARG A 19 1.21 2.00 12.51
C ARG A 19 0.30 3.11 13.01
N LEU A 20 0.72 4.36 12.89
CA LEU A 20 -0.11 5.50 13.29
C LEU A 20 -1.12 5.86 12.21
N ARG A 21 -0.73 5.75 10.93
CA ARG A 21 -1.58 6.15 9.79
C ARG A 21 -2.68 5.15 9.48
N TYR A 22 -2.35 3.87 9.61
CA TYR A 22 -3.26 2.77 9.34
C TYR A 22 -3.64 2.04 10.63
N ALA A 23 -3.68 2.74 11.77
CA ALA A 23 -3.94 2.10 13.07
C ALA A 23 -5.27 1.32 13.06
N GLU A 24 -6.32 1.96 12.55
CA GLU A 24 -7.67 1.39 12.44
C GLU A 24 -7.70 0.23 11.44
N GLU A 25 -7.07 0.39 10.28
CA GLU A 25 -7.02 -0.67 9.26
C GLU A 25 -6.17 -1.86 9.71
N LEU A 26 -5.06 -1.62 10.41
CA LEU A 26 -4.23 -2.67 10.99
C LEU A 26 -5.02 -3.44 12.04
N GLU A 27 -5.77 -2.78 12.92
CA GLU A 27 -6.62 -3.44 13.90
C GLU A 27 -7.75 -4.24 13.22
N ALA A 28 -8.49 -3.60 12.31
CA ALA A 28 -9.65 -4.21 11.67
C ALA A 28 -9.28 -5.38 10.75
N LEU A 29 -8.14 -5.29 10.06
CA LEU A 29 -7.71 -6.28 9.07
C LEU A 29 -6.72 -7.30 9.62
N ASP A 30 -6.24 -7.18 10.86
CA ASP A 30 -5.24 -8.11 11.41
C ASP A 30 -5.64 -9.58 11.23
N SER A 31 -6.91 -9.91 11.39
CA SER A 31 -7.38 -11.30 11.25
C SER A 31 -7.29 -11.87 9.84
N VAL A 32 -7.20 -11.04 8.80
CA VAL A 32 -7.32 -11.45 7.39
C VAL A 32 -6.19 -10.96 6.49
N ALA A 33 -5.47 -9.91 6.87
CA ALA A 33 -4.49 -9.25 6.02
C ALA A 33 -3.25 -8.74 6.77
N GLU A 34 -2.18 -8.57 6.01
CA GLU A 34 -0.96 -7.88 6.39
C GLU A 34 -0.82 -6.65 5.49
N ILE A 35 -0.78 -5.46 6.11
CA ILE A 35 -0.64 -4.20 5.38
C ILE A 35 0.85 -3.87 5.25
N VAL A 36 1.32 -3.73 4.01
CA VAL A 36 2.72 -3.48 3.67
C VAL A 36 2.84 -2.17 2.89
N GLU A 37 3.70 -1.28 3.37
CA GLU A 37 4.04 -0.05 2.65
C GLU A 37 5.09 -0.31 1.59
N VAL A 38 4.88 0.24 0.39
CA VAL A 38 5.81 0.13 -0.73
C VAL A 38 6.16 1.51 -1.28
N ASP A 39 7.29 1.61 -1.99
CA ASP A 39 7.73 2.85 -2.61
C ASP A 39 6.82 3.23 -3.79
N GLY A 40 6.05 4.30 -3.62
CA GLY A 40 5.19 4.87 -4.65
C GLY A 40 5.78 6.08 -5.38
N SER A 41 7.08 6.33 -5.27
CA SER A 41 7.73 7.52 -5.83
C SER A 41 7.79 7.52 -7.36
N THR A 42 7.80 6.34 -7.99
CA THR A 42 7.55 6.14 -9.42
C THR A 42 6.52 5.03 -9.65
N GLU A 43 6.02 4.92 -10.88
CA GLU A 43 5.12 3.82 -11.27
C GLU A 43 5.85 2.47 -11.18
N GLU A 44 7.11 2.42 -11.60
CA GLU A 44 7.94 1.23 -11.60
C GLU A 44 8.27 0.74 -10.18
N SER A 45 8.62 1.64 -9.26
CA SER A 45 8.91 1.27 -7.87
C SER A 45 7.68 0.69 -7.18
N PHE A 46 6.49 1.22 -7.52
CA PHE A 46 5.24 0.73 -6.99
C PHE A 46 4.93 -0.68 -7.49
N ILE A 47 5.05 -0.90 -8.80
CA ILE A 47 4.80 -2.21 -9.43
C ILE A 47 5.74 -3.26 -8.84
N GLU A 48 7.03 -2.97 -8.68
CA GLU A 48 8.00 -3.90 -8.10
C GLU A 48 7.62 -4.35 -6.68
N GLY A 49 7.16 -3.41 -5.85
CA GLY A 49 6.72 -3.69 -4.48
C GLY A 49 5.33 -4.35 -4.38
N ALA A 50 4.47 -4.14 -5.38
CA ALA A 50 3.08 -4.59 -5.40
C ALA A 50 2.84 -5.87 -6.21
N GLN A 51 3.85 -6.41 -6.91
CA GLN A 51 3.71 -7.53 -7.86
C GLN A 51 3.02 -8.80 -7.28
N ASP A 52 3.17 -9.03 -5.99
CA ASP A 52 2.66 -10.18 -5.23
C ASP A 52 1.54 -9.79 -4.26
N ALA A 53 0.97 -8.59 -4.40
CA ALA A 53 -0.11 -8.12 -3.56
C ALA A 53 -1.43 -8.86 -3.88
N ASP A 54 -2.16 -9.23 -2.83
CA ASP A 54 -3.52 -9.74 -2.96
C ASP A 54 -4.55 -8.60 -3.11
N ALA A 55 -4.23 -7.42 -2.59
CA ALA A 55 -5.05 -6.22 -2.73
C ALA A 55 -4.22 -4.93 -2.59
N LEU A 56 -4.80 -3.83 -3.04
CA LEU A 56 -4.23 -2.48 -2.90
C LEU A 56 -5.12 -1.63 -2.00
N LEU A 57 -4.50 -0.83 -1.14
CA LEU A 57 -5.16 0.23 -0.38
C LEU A 57 -4.50 1.55 -0.78
N THR A 58 -5.28 2.41 -1.43
CA THR A 58 -4.81 3.65 -2.04
C THR A 58 -5.62 4.84 -1.58
N SER A 59 -4.99 6.02 -1.52
CA SER A 59 -5.67 7.30 -1.32
C SER A 59 -5.36 8.26 -2.47
N TRP A 60 -5.58 9.56 -2.27
CA TRP A 60 -5.20 10.60 -3.22
C TRP A 60 -3.66 10.63 -3.41
N GLY A 61 -3.16 10.49 -4.63
CA GLY A 61 -1.72 10.59 -4.90
C GLY A 61 -1.15 9.62 -5.93
N ILE A 62 -1.92 8.61 -6.33
CA ILE A 62 -1.56 7.69 -7.42
C ILE A 62 -2.67 7.60 -8.44
N ASN A 63 -2.25 7.52 -9.69
CA ASN A 63 -3.13 7.19 -10.78
C ASN A 63 -2.99 5.70 -11.03
N ILE A 64 -4.03 4.92 -10.76
CA ILE A 64 -4.01 3.48 -11.03
C ILE A 64 -4.14 3.30 -12.55
N THR A 65 -3.00 3.09 -13.19
CA THR A 65 -2.91 2.89 -14.64
C THR A 65 -3.07 1.40 -14.98
N ARG A 66 -3.23 1.12 -16.27
CA ARG A 66 -3.25 -0.25 -16.78
C ARG A 66 -1.99 -1.04 -16.40
N LYS A 67 -0.81 -0.41 -16.42
CA LYS A 67 0.46 -1.06 -16.07
C LYS A 67 0.55 -1.48 -14.59
N ILE A 68 -0.23 -0.85 -13.72
CA ILE A 68 -0.30 -1.23 -12.31
C ILE A 68 -1.20 -2.46 -12.11
N ILE A 69 -2.17 -2.67 -13.02
CA ILE A 69 -3.18 -3.74 -12.92
C ILE A 69 -2.74 -5.00 -13.67
N GLU A 70 -2.07 -4.85 -14.82
CA GLU A 70 -1.61 -5.93 -15.72
C GLU A 70 -0.18 -6.40 -15.41
#